data_AF-A0A0Q4F0X0-F1
#
_entry.id   AF-A0A0Q4F0X0-F1
#
_cell.length_a   1.000
_cell.length_b   1.000
_cell.length_c   1.000
_cell.angle_alpha   90.00
_cell.angle_beta   90.00
_cell.angle_gamma   90.00
#
_symmetry.space_group_name_H-M   'P 1'
#
loop_
_entity.id
_entity.type
_entity.pdbx_description
1 polymer ?
#
loop_
_entity_poly.entity_id
_entity_poly.type
_entity_poly.pdbx_seq_one_letter_code
_entity_poly.pdbx_strand_id
1 'polypeptide(L)' 'MLTSKDSFSDFIKVEIEAFYKIKLPDCPKQNQLMYTLSRYFLGLYEKRLYVSRVSGEVVDYGVSYYIFKIKVA' A
#
# COMPACT_ATOMS: atom_id res chain seq x y z
N MET A 1 -13.93 -2.31 -23.66
CA MET A 1 -12.50 -2.02 -23.90
C MET A 1 -11.85 -1.86 -22.54
N LEU A 2 -11.15 -2.88 -22.06
CA LEU A 2 -10.26 -2.74 -20.90
C LEU A 2 -9.03 -1.99 -21.42
N THR A 3 -8.81 -0.78 -20.95
CA THR A 3 -7.60 -0.05 -21.30
C THR A 3 -6.44 -0.69 -20.55
N SER A 4 -5.25 -0.74 -21.13
CA SER A 4 -4.07 -1.36 -20.49
C SER A 4 -3.76 -0.77 -19.10
N LYS A 5 -4.23 0.45 -18.81
CA LYS A 5 -4.16 1.08 -17.49
C LYS A 5 -4.98 0.37 -16.42
N ASP A 6 -6.21 -0.02 -16.75
CA ASP A 6 -7.09 -0.75 -15.82
C ASP A 6 -6.44 -2.08 -15.39
N SER A 7 -5.80 -2.77 -16.34
CA SER A 7 -5.14 -4.05 -16.06
C SER A 7 -3.94 -3.96 -15.13
N PHE A 8 -3.18 -2.86 -15.16
CA PHE A 8 -2.00 -2.70 -14.30
C PHE A 8 -2.38 -2.33 -12.86
N SER A 9 -3.34 -1.41 -12.70
CA SER A 9 -3.88 -1.09 -11.38
C SER A 9 -4.50 -2.33 -10.73
N ASP A 10 -5.25 -3.12 -11.48
CA ASP A 10 -5.87 -4.34 -10.95
C ASP A 10 -4.82 -5.41 -10.61
N PHE A 11 -3.74 -5.52 -11.38
CA PHE A 11 -2.62 -6.39 -11.04
C PHE A 11 -1.99 -6.01 -9.69
N ILE A 12 -1.70 -4.72 -9.47
CA ILE A 12 -1.14 -4.25 -8.20
C ILE A 12 -2.10 -4.51 -7.05
N LYS A 13 -3.41 -4.28 -7.24
CA LYS A 13 -4.42 -4.56 -6.21
C LYS A 13 -4.42 -6.03 -5.80
N VAL A 14 -4.43 -6.94 -6.79
CA VAL A 14 -4.40 -8.39 -6.55
C VAL A 14 -3.10 -8.80 -5.85
N GLU A 15 -1.97 -8.23 -6.24
CA GLU A 15 -0.69 -8.48 -5.59
C GLU A 15 -0.70 -8.05 -4.12
N ILE A 16 -1.17 -6.83 -3.84
CA ILE A 16 -1.26 -6.32 -2.46
C ILE A 16 -2.20 -7.16 -1.61
N GLU A 17 -3.34 -7.57 -2.16
CA GLU A 17 -4.30 -8.41 -1.45
C GLU A 17 -3.72 -9.81 -1.18
N ALA A 18 -3.01 -10.40 -2.15
CA ALA A 18 -2.41 -11.72 -2.00
C ALA A 18 -1.22 -11.74 -1.01
N PHE A 19 -0.30 -10.79 -1.12
CA PHE A 19 0.92 -10.76 -0.31
C PHE A 19 0.72 -10.17 1.08
N TYR A 20 -0.05 -9.08 1.18
CA TYR A 20 -0.21 -8.34 2.43
C TYR A 20 -1.55 -8.58 3.11
N LYS A 21 -2.47 -9.34 2.48
CA LYS A 21 -3.82 -9.61 3.00
C LYS A 21 -4.60 -8.33 3.32
N ILE A 22 -4.33 -7.27 2.57
CA ILE A 22 -5.00 -5.96 2.71
C ILE A 22 -6.00 -5.79 1.57
N LYS A 23 -7.26 -5.51 1.93
CA LYS A 23 -8.25 -5.06 0.96
C LYS A 23 -8.14 -3.57 0.76
N LEU A 24 -7.82 -3.18 -0.47
CA LEU A 24 -7.79 -1.80 -0.88
C LEU A 24 -9.24 -1.31 -1.09
N PRO A 25 -9.68 -0.24 -0.40
CA PRO A 25 -11.01 0.30 -0.60
C PRO A 25 -11.14 0.87 -2.01
N ASP A 26 -12.30 0.73 -2.63
CA ASP A 26 -12.55 1.22 -3.99
C ASP A 26 -12.60 2.75 -4.07
N CYS A 27 -12.87 3.44 -2.94
CA CYS A 27 -13.16 4.87 -2.96
C CYS A 27 -12.51 5.70 -1.83
N PRO A 28 -11.19 5.80 -1.72
CA PRO A 28 -10.55 6.82 -0.91
C PRO A 28 -10.25 8.06 -1.76
N LYS A 29 -10.71 9.23 -1.30
CA LYS A 29 -10.33 10.54 -1.87
C LYS A 29 -8.84 10.90 -1.65
N GLN A 30 -8.05 10.00 -1.08
CA GLN A 30 -6.65 10.23 -0.72
C GLN A 30 -5.73 9.65 -1.78
N ASN A 31 -4.78 10.47 -2.23
CA ASN A 31 -3.75 10.10 -3.20
C ASN A 31 -2.75 9.09 -2.64
N GLN A 32 -2.71 8.91 -1.32
CA GLN A 32 -1.84 7.94 -0.67
C GLN A 32 -2.56 7.30 0.51
N LEU A 33 -2.50 5.98 0.58
CA LEU A 33 -2.96 5.22 1.73
C LEU A 33 -1.78 4.61 2.46
N MET A 34 -1.89 4.54 3.78
CA MET A 34 -0.90 3.91 4.64
C MET A 34 -1.54 2.81 5.45
N TYR A 35 -0.97 1.62 5.37
CA TYR A 35 -1.36 0.45 6.16
C TYR A 35 -0.19 0.01 7.04
N THR A 36 -0.46 -0.29 8.30
CA THR A 36 0.55 -0.90 9.16
C THR A 36 0.50 -2.40 8.95
N LEU A 37 1.56 -2.98 8.36
CA LEU A 37 1.67 -4.41 8.10
C LEU A 37 2.01 -5.18 9.37
N SER A 38 2.91 -4.63 10.18
CA SER A 38 3.32 -5.25 11.44
C SER A 38 3.91 -4.23 12.37
N ARG A 39 3.69 -4.43 13.67
CA ARG A 39 4.25 -3.62 14.74
C ARG A 39 4.83 -4.55 15.79
N TYR A 40 6.10 -4.36 16.11
CA TYR A 40 6.84 -5.17 17.09
C TYR A 40 7.41 -4.29 18.19
N PHE A 41 7.74 -4.92 19.32
CA PHE A 41 8.40 -4.28 20.47
C PHE A 41 7.73 -2.96 20.86
N LEU A 42 6.40 -2.97 21.05
CA LEU A 42 5.59 -1.80 21.41
C LEU A 42 5.65 -0.61 20.42
N GLY A 43 6.09 -0.82 19.17
CA GLY A 43 6.25 0.25 18.18
C GLY A 43 7.69 0.70 17.97
N LEU A 44 8.66 0.00 18.54
CA LEU A 44 10.06 0.23 18.19
C LEU A 44 10.37 -0.19 16.76
N TYR A 45 9.73 -1.24 16.27
CA TYR A 45 9.84 -1.63 14.87
C TYR A 45 8.46 -1.67 14.22
N GLU A 46 8.32 -0.97 13.09
CA GLU A 46 7.09 -0.94 12.32
C GLU A 46 7.38 -1.19 10.85
N LYS A 47 6.56 -2.03 10.23
CA LYS A 47 6.53 -2.22 8.78
C LYS A 47 5.25 -1.60 8.28
N ARG A 48 5.34 -0.65 7.35
CA ARG A 48 4.21 0.07 6.78
C ARG A 48 4.20 -0.09 5.27
N LEU A 49 3.02 -0.27 4.71
CA LEU A 49 2.75 -0.29 3.28
C LEU A 49 2.12 1.04 2.88
N TYR A 50 2.70 1.70 1.89
CA TYR A 50 2.21 2.92 1.28
C TYR A 50 1.69 2.58 -0.10
N VAL A 51 0.45 2.94 -0.40
CA VAL A 51 -0.17 2.69 -1.69
C VAL A 51 -0.50 4.03 -2.32
N SER A 52 0.14 4.33 -3.44
CA SER A 52 -0.03 5.56 -4.21
C SER A 52 -1.17 5.39 -5.20
N ARG A 53 -2.05 6.38 -5.25
CA ARG A 53 -3.25 6.38 -6.09
C ARG A 53 -3.38 7.68 -6.86
N VAL A 54 -3.86 7.58 -8.09
CA VAL A 54 -4.17 8.73 -8.94
C VAL A 54 -5.58 8.50 -9.50
N SER A 55 -6.49 9.43 -9.24
CA SER A 55 -7.88 9.38 -9.72
C SER A 55 -8.63 8.08 -9.36
N GLY A 56 -8.31 7.47 -8.21
CA GLY A 56 -8.93 6.22 -7.75
C GLY A 56 -8.21 4.95 -8.20
N GLU A 57 -7.33 5.03 -9.19
CA GLU A 57 -6.50 3.91 -9.66
C GLU A 57 -5.24 3.77 -8.81
N VAL A 58 -4.83 2.52 -8.58
CA VAL A 58 -3.57 2.22 -7.88
C VAL A 58 -2.45 2.24 -8.90
N VAL A 59 -1.48 3.13 -8.69
CA VAL A 59 -0.36 3.31 -9.63
C VAL A 59 0.93 2.70 -9.12
N ASP A 60 1.12 2.65 -7.80
CA ASP A 60 2.35 2.18 -7.19
C ASP A 60 2.14 1.81 -5.71
N TYR A 61 3.04 1.01 -5.17
CA TYR A 61 3.13 0.77 -3.73
C TYR A 61 4.57 0.60 -3.27
N GLY A 62 4.83 1.03 -2.03
CA GLY A 62 6.13 0.92 -1.39
C GLY A 62 5.99 0.42 0.04
N VAL A 63 6.92 -0.42 0.47
CA VAL A 63 7.04 -0.80 1.88
C VAL A 63 8.11 0.06 2.51
N SER A 64 7.84 0.54 3.72
CA SER A 64 8.86 1.19 4.54
C SER A 64 8.94 0.57 5.92
N TYR A 65 10.16 0.52 6.42
CA TYR A 65 10.52 0.00 7.72
C TYR A 65 10.93 1.16 8.62
N TYR A 66 10.41 1.14 9.84
CA TYR A 66 10.67 2.15 10.84
C TYR A 66 11.30 1.50 12.05
N ILE A 67 12.38 2.11 12.55
CA ILE A 67 13.00 1.79 13.83
C ILE A 67 12.95 3.06 14.69
N PHE A 68 12.38 3.00 15.89
CA PHE A 68 12.14 4.17 16.75
C PHE A 68 11.43 5.34 16.02
N LYS A 69 10.46 5.03 15.15
CA LYS A 69 9.75 5.99 14.27
C LYS A 69 10.62 6.67 13.20
N ILE A 70 11.87 6.27 13.05
CA ILE A 70 12.77 6.74 11.99
C ILE A 70 12.66 5.77 10.82
N LYS A 71 12.42 6.29 9.60
CA LYS A 71 12.42 5.46 8.39
C LYS A 71 13.84 4.99 8.10
N VAL A 72 14.01 3.68 7.95
CA VAL A 72 15.32 3.04 7.76
C VAL A 72 15.45 2.42 6.37
N ALA A 73 14.32 2.02 5.78
CA ALA A 73 14.22 1.49 4.42
C ALA A 73 12.81 1.80 3.88
#